data_AF-A0A845QI41-F1
#
_entry.id   AF-A0A845QI41-F1
#
_cell.length_a   1.000
_cell.length_b   1.000
_cell.length_c   1.000
_cell.angle_alpha   90.00
_cell.angle_beta   90.00
_cell.angle_gamma   90.00
#
_symmetry.space_group_name_H-M   'P 1'
#
loop_
_entity.id
_entity.type
_entity.pdbx_description
1 polymer ?
#
loop_
_entity_poly.entity_id
_entity_poly.type
_entity_poly.pdbx_seq_one_letter_code
_entity_poly.pdbx_strand_id
1 'polypeptide(L)'
;MLTQSQKSLINLLKVILPTATDEVALRHADWYPQWHPDIHVTAGDRLTYDGVLYRCLQAHNTQETWTPPDSPSLWAKVLIPDPDVIPEWEQPDSTNAYVTGDKVIHGGKTWESLVGGNVWEPGAVGTESLWKEVK
;
A
#
# COMPACT_ATOMS: atom_id res chain seq x y z
N MET A 1 -2.24 -17.99 -26.88
CA MET A 1 -1.66 -16.65 -27.13
C MET A 1 -2.74 -15.61 -26.91
N LEU A 2 -2.37 -14.43 -26.38
CA LEU A 2 -3.32 -13.33 -26.16
C LEU A 2 -3.73 -12.67 -27.49
N THR A 3 -4.99 -12.27 -27.58
CA THR A 3 -5.53 -11.47 -28.70
C THR A 3 -4.97 -10.04 -28.67
N GLN A 4 -5.12 -9.30 -29.77
CA GLN A 4 -4.73 -7.89 -29.82
C GLN A 4 -5.51 -7.05 -28.78
N SER A 5 -6.81 -7.30 -28.63
CA SER A 5 -7.64 -6.63 -27.62
C SER A 5 -7.17 -6.92 -26.20
N GLN A 6 -6.77 -8.16 -25.89
CA GLN A 6 -6.22 -8.53 -24.58
C GLN A 6 -4.88 -7.82 -24.30
N LYS A 7 -3.99 -7.72 -25.31
CA LYS A 7 -2.72 -6.98 -25.17
C LYS A 7 -2.95 -5.49 -24.94
N SER A 8 -3.90 -4.88 -25.65
CA SER A 8 -4.27 -3.48 -25.45
C SER A 8 -4.81 -3.22 -24.05
N LEU A 9 -5.65 -4.13 -23.52
CA LEU A 9 -6.15 -4.04 -22.15
C LEU A 9 -5.03 -4.14 -21.11
N ILE A 10 -4.07 -5.06 -21.29
CA ILE A 10 -2.91 -5.18 -20.40
C ILE A 10 -2.08 -3.89 -20.41
N ASN A 11 -1.86 -3.29 -21.57
CA ASN A 11 -1.11 -2.03 -21.67
C ASN A 11 -1.86 -0.88 -20.98
N LEU A 12 -3.19 -0.83 -21.08
CA LEU A 12 -4.00 0.15 -20.37
C LEU A 12 -3.89 -0.05 -18.85
N LEU A 13 -3.99 -1.29 -18.38
CA LEU A 13 -3.83 -1.61 -16.95
C LEU A 13 -2.45 -1.19 -16.44
N LYS A 14 -1.36 -1.42 -17.20
CA LYS A 14 -0.01 -0.97 -16.81
C LYS A 14 0.11 0.54 -16.63
N VAL A 15 -0.64 1.34 -17.39
CA VAL A 15 -0.65 2.81 -17.24
C VAL A 15 -1.51 3.23 -16.04
N ILE A 16 -2.61 2.52 -15.79
CA ILE A 16 -3.56 2.89 -14.74
C ILE A 16 -3.07 2.43 -13.36
N LEU A 17 -2.56 1.20 -13.22
CA LEU A 17 -2.19 0.57 -11.94
C LEU A 17 -1.25 1.40 -11.04
N PRO A 18 -0.25 2.14 -11.56
CA PRO A 18 0.57 3.05 -10.75
C PRO A 18 -0.20 4.25 -10.20
N THR A 19 -1.20 4.73 -10.96
CA THR A 19 -2.04 5.89 -10.58
C THR A 19 -3.37 5.47 -9.95
N ALA A 20 -3.64 4.17 -9.87
CA ALA A 20 -4.83 3.63 -9.27
C ALA A 20 -4.86 4.05 -7.80
N THR A 21 -6.06 4.46 -7.35
CA THR A 21 -6.33 4.67 -5.93
C THR A 21 -5.89 3.44 -5.16
N ASP A 22 -5.49 3.62 -3.90
CA ASP A 22 -5.15 2.48 -3.05
C ASP A 22 -6.29 1.45 -3.11
N GLU A 23 -7.55 1.86 -2.96
CA GLU A 23 -8.71 0.95 -3.10
C GLU A 23 -8.68 0.02 -4.35
N VAL A 24 -8.36 0.54 -5.55
CA VAL A 24 -8.32 -0.27 -6.78
C VAL A 24 -7.07 -1.16 -6.82
N ALA A 25 -5.94 -0.66 -6.32
CA ALA A 25 -4.70 -1.41 -6.24
C ALA A 25 -4.82 -2.63 -5.32
N LEU A 26 -5.51 -2.44 -4.22
CA LEU A 26 -5.59 -3.39 -3.13
C LEU A 26 -6.51 -4.58 -3.45
N ARG A 27 -7.61 -4.36 -4.19
CA ARG A 27 -8.48 -5.45 -4.70
C ARG A 27 -7.76 -6.45 -5.61
N HIS A 28 -6.63 -6.04 -6.16
CA HIS A 28 -5.88 -6.77 -7.18
C HIS A 28 -4.38 -6.72 -6.88
N ALA A 29 -3.99 -6.90 -5.61
CA ALA A 29 -2.60 -6.92 -5.20
C ALA A 29 -1.78 -7.97 -5.99
N ASP A 30 -2.41 -9.08 -6.40
CA ASP A 30 -1.87 -10.13 -7.25
C ASP A 30 -1.59 -9.70 -8.69
N TRP A 31 -2.11 -8.54 -9.13
CA TRP A 31 -1.82 -7.97 -10.45
C TRP A 31 -0.54 -7.15 -10.46
N TYR A 32 0.01 -6.83 -9.29
CA TYR A 32 1.27 -6.11 -9.19
C TYR A 32 2.45 -7.08 -9.34
N PRO A 33 3.51 -6.68 -10.08
CA PRO A 33 4.66 -7.55 -10.28
C PRO A 33 5.33 -7.89 -8.95
N GLN A 34 5.80 -9.13 -8.83
CA GLN A 34 6.67 -9.51 -7.73
C GLN A 34 8.02 -8.81 -7.89
N TRP A 35 8.52 -8.25 -6.80
CA TRP A 35 9.83 -7.63 -6.71
C TRP A 35 10.91 -8.65 -7.03
N HIS A 36 11.87 -8.22 -7.85
CA HIS A 36 13.14 -8.90 -8.09
C HIS A 36 14.17 -7.82 -8.51
N PRO A 37 15.48 -8.11 -8.49
CA PRO A 37 16.50 -7.19 -8.99
C PRO A 37 16.30 -6.82 -10.48
N ASP A 38 16.88 -5.69 -10.91
CA ASP A 38 16.90 -5.23 -12.30
C ASP A 38 15.54 -4.82 -12.90
N ILE A 39 14.59 -4.41 -12.06
CA ILE A 39 13.35 -3.73 -12.46
C ILE A 39 13.58 -2.22 -12.36
N HIS A 40 13.32 -1.49 -13.44
CA HIS A 40 13.22 -0.03 -13.38
C HIS A 40 11.87 0.38 -12.80
N VAL A 41 11.88 1.12 -11.70
CA VAL A 41 10.68 1.65 -11.04
C VAL A 41 10.76 3.17 -10.90
N THR A 42 9.59 3.79 -10.92
CA THR A 42 9.36 5.21 -10.70
C THR A 42 8.56 5.42 -9.42
N ALA A 43 8.55 6.65 -8.90
CA ALA A 43 7.78 6.97 -7.70
C ALA A 43 6.28 6.70 -7.95
N GLY A 44 5.66 5.97 -7.03
CA GLY A 44 4.26 5.54 -7.14
C GLY A 44 4.06 4.12 -7.67
N ASP A 45 5.03 3.55 -8.38
CA ASP A 45 4.96 2.15 -8.80
C ASP A 45 4.82 1.23 -7.59
N ARG A 46 4.04 0.15 -7.73
CA ARG A 46 3.86 -0.83 -6.66
C ARG A 46 4.38 -2.20 -7.08
N LEU A 47 5.05 -2.88 -6.17
CA LEU A 47 5.55 -4.24 -6.33
C LEU A 47 5.18 -5.08 -5.10
N THR A 48 5.01 -6.38 -5.27
CA THR A 48 4.82 -7.31 -4.15
C THR A 48 6.14 -7.93 -3.73
N TYR A 49 6.39 -8.02 -2.43
CA TYR A 49 7.56 -8.71 -1.87
C TYR A 49 7.10 -9.56 -0.69
N ASP A 50 7.36 -10.86 -0.74
CA ASP A 50 6.87 -11.85 0.24
C ASP A 50 5.37 -11.75 0.55
N GLY A 51 4.57 -11.47 -0.48
CA GLY A 51 3.11 -11.34 -0.36
C GLY A 51 2.61 -10.00 0.16
N VAL A 52 3.50 -9.04 0.47
CA VAL A 52 3.15 -7.69 0.92
C VAL A 52 3.32 -6.70 -0.23
N LEU A 53 2.37 -5.78 -0.39
CA LEU A 53 2.44 -4.73 -1.40
C LEU A 53 3.26 -3.54 -0.88
N TYR A 54 4.20 -3.06 -1.70
CA TYR A 54 5.03 -1.89 -1.43
C TYR A 54 4.90 -0.87 -2.55
N ARG A 55 4.90 0.41 -2.21
CA ARG A 55 4.94 1.54 -3.12
C ARG A 55 6.36 2.12 -3.17
N CYS A 56 6.88 2.30 -4.37
CA CYS A 56 8.13 2.97 -4.64
C CYS A 56 8.02 4.47 -4.29
N LEU A 57 8.99 4.98 -3.55
CA LEU A 57 9.06 6.37 -3.12
C LEU A 57 9.92 7.23 -4.05
N GLN A 58 10.95 6.63 -4.65
CA GLN A 58 11.96 7.33 -5.45
C GLN A 58 12.34 6.48 -6.66
N ALA A 59 12.46 7.07 -7.85
CA ALA A 59 12.82 6.32 -9.05
C ALA A 59 14.20 5.67 -8.93
N HIS A 60 14.31 4.37 -9.23
CA HIS A 60 15.56 3.61 -9.15
C HIS A 60 15.46 2.29 -9.94
N ASN A 61 16.58 1.58 -10.06
CA ASN A 61 16.57 0.17 -10.46
C ASN A 61 16.66 -0.68 -9.19
N THR A 62 15.80 -1.69 -9.06
CA THR A 62 15.82 -2.62 -7.92
C THR A 62 17.15 -3.36 -7.86
N GLN A 63 17.68 -3.53 -6.63
CA GLN A 63 18.97 -4.18 -6.38
C GLN A 63 18.80 -5.21 -5.27
N GLU A 64 19.59 -6.29 -5.30
CA GLU A 64 19.50 -7.40 -4.34
C GLU A 64 19.56 -6.94 -2.87
N THR A 65 20.36 -5.92 -2.57
CA THR A 65 20.53 -5.39 -1.21
C THR A 65 19.53 -4.28 -0.85
N TRP A 66 18.68 -3.85 -1.80
CA TRP A 66 17.67 -2.81 -1.61
C TRP A 66 16.26 -3.42 -1.65
N THR A 67 16.05 -4.42 -0.81
CA THR A 67 14.74 -5.06 -0.66
C THR A 67 13.74 -4.04 -0.07
N PRO A 68 12.42 -4.21 -0.29
CA PRO A 68 11.44 -3.31 0.27
C PRO A 68 11.46 -3.18 1.81
N PRO A 69 11.65 -4.25 2.59
CA PRO A 69 11.83 -4.14 4.04
C PRO A 69 13.11 -3.44 4.48
N ASP A 70 14.22 -3.62 3.75
CA ASP A 70 15.55 -3.12 4.15
C ASP A 70 15.85 -1.71 3.60
N SER A 71 14.96 -1.13 2.80
CA SER A 71 15.15 0.18 2.15
C SER A 71 13.93 1.10 2.30
N PRO A 72 13.58 1.53 3.53
CA PRO A 72 12.40 2.37 3.80
C PRO A 72 12.45 3.77 3.18
N SER A 73 13.63 4.23 2.75
CA SER A 73 13.76 5.47 1.97
C SER A 73 13.33 5.30 0.51
N LEU A 74 13.31 4.07 -0.01
CA LEU A 74 12.93 3.72 -1.38
C LEU A 74 11.54 3.09 -1.46
N TRP A 75 11.08 2.45 -0.39
CA TRP A 75 9.84 1.68 -0.37
C TRP A 75 8.97 2.04 0.83
N ALA A 76 7.67 2.16 0.59
CA ALA A 76 6.64 2.31 1.60
C ALA A 76 5.72 1.10 1.57
N LYS A 77 5.60 0.37 2.68
CA LYS A 77 4.63 -0.71 2.82
C LYS A 77 3.21 -0.16 2.72
N VAL A 78 2.33 -0.83 1.99
CA VAL A 78 0.91 -0.49 1.95
C VAL A 78 0.20 -1.20 3.11
N LEU A 79 -0.25 -0.43 4.11
CA LEU A 79 -0.73 -0.96 5.39
C LEU A 79 -2.14 -1.54 5.34
N ILE A 80 -2.98 -1.04 4.43
CA ILE A 80 -4.27 -1.65 4.08
C ILE A 80 -4.04 -2.38 2.77
N PRO A 81 -3.78 -3.69 2.72
CA PRO A 81 -3.44 -4.39 1.47
C PRO A 81 -4.68 -4.85 0.68
N ASP A 82 -5.88 -4.79 1.27
CA ASP A 82 -7.15 -5.20 0.69
C ASP A 82 -8.26 -4.33 1.32
N PRO A 83 -9.11 -3.62 0.55
CA PRO A 83 -10.13 -2.75 1.13
C PRO A 83 -11.29 -3.55 1.76
N ASP A 84 -11.44 -4.83 1.43
CA ASP A 84 -12.45 -5.72 1.97
C ASP A 84 -11.97 -6.43 3.25
N VAL A 85 -10.68 -6.29 3.60
CA VAL A 85 -10.09 -6.81 4.83
C VAL A 85 -9.69 -5.66 5.74
N ILE A 86 -10.05 -5.76 7.02
CA ILE A 86 -9.60 -4.82 8.04
C ILE A 86 -8.38 -5.43 8.74
N PRO A 87 -7.15 -4.99 8.45
CA PRO A 87 -5.96 -5.55 9.06
C PRO A 87 -5.81 -5.12 10.52
N GLU A 88 -4.99 -5.83 11.29
CA GLU A 88 -4.49 -5.33 12.57
C GLU A 88 -3.69 -4.03 12.35
N TRP A 89 -3.82 -3.09 13.28
CA TRP A 89 -3.07 -1.84 13.24
C TRP A 89 -1.58 -2.15 13.35
N GLU A 90 -0.84 -1.58 12.41
CA GLU A 90 0.61 -1.52 12.42
C GLU A 90 1.05 -0.05 12.51
N GLN A 91 2.05 0.23 13.34
CA GLN A 91 2.64 1.57 13.48
C GLN A 91 3.19 2.04 12.12
N PRO A 92 2.65 3.13 11.54
CA PRO A 92 3.18 3.65 10.29
C PRO A 92 4.51 4.39 10.48
N ASP A 93 5.27 4.44 9.40
CA ASP A 93 6.34 5.39 9.16
C ASP A 93 5.79 6.72 8.60
N SER A 94 6.67 7.69 8.39
CA SER A 94 6.29 8.98 7.80
C SER A 94 5.86 8.89 6.32
N THR A 95 6.08 7.75 5.66
CA THR A 95 5.85 7.55 4.22
C THR A 95 4.63 6.70 3.87
N ASN A 96 4.03 6.04 4.86
CA ASN A 96 2.91 5.12 4.69
C ASN A 96 1.80 5.28 5.73
N ALA A 97 1.66 6.49 6.28
CA ALA A 97 0.59 6.85 7.18
C ALA A 97 -0.81 6.51 6.61
N TYR A 98 -1.73 6.11 7.49
CA TYR A 98 -3.12 5.82 7.11
C TYR A 98 -3.80 7.09 6.57
N VAL A 99 -4.74 6.90 5.64
CA VAL A 99 -5.55 7.98 5.07
C VAL A 99 -6.94 8.01 5.71
N THR A 100 -7.69 9.10 5.50
CA THR A 100 -9.07 9.20 6.00
C THR A 100 -9.92 8.04 5.45
N GLY A 101 -10.65 7.37 6.33
CA GLY A 101 -11.54 6.25 5.99
C GLY A 101 -10.89 4.87 6.08
N ASP A 102 -9.56 4.78 6.16
CA ASP A 102 -8.85 3.52 6.43
C ASP A 102 -9.33 2.92 7.74
N LYS A 103 -9.48 1.60 7.76
CA LYS A 103 -9.91 0.86 8.95
C LYS A 103 -8.86 -0.12 9.40
N VAL A 104 -8.69 -0.24 10.71
CA VAL A 104 -7.77 -1.18 11.36
C VAL A 104 -8.43 -1.82 12.57
N ILE A 105 -7.97 -3.00 12.95
CA ILE A 105 -8.28 -3.64 14.23
C ILE A 105 -7.18 -3.27 15.22
N HIS A 106 -7.55 -2.85 16.43
CA HIS A 106 -6.60 -2.64 17.52
C HIS A 106 -7.30 -2.78 18.87
N GLY A 107 -6.69 -3.54 19.78
CA GLY A 107 -7.29 -3.80 21.09
C GLY A 107 -8.65 -4.51 21.03
N GLY A 108 -8.86 -5.34 20.00
CA GLY A 108 -10.13 -6.06 19.78
C GLY A 108 -11.29 -5.20 19.27
N LYS A 109 -11.00 -3.97 18.82
CA LYS A 109 -11.97 -3.02 18.28
C LYS A 109 -11.58 -2.62 16.87
N THR A 110 -12.56 -2.21 16.06
CA THR A 110 -12.32 -1.62 14.76
C THR A 110 -12.27 -0.10 14.87
N TRP A 111 -11.29 0.50 14.22
CA TRP A 111 -11.05 1.93 14.21
C TRP A 111 -11.00 2.44 12.78
N GLU A 112 -11.65 3.56 12.52
CA GLU A 112 -11.60 4.29 11.25
C GLU A 112 -10.79 5.56 11.43
N SER A 113 -9.82 5.79 10.55
CA SER A 113 -9.01 7.01 10.56
C SER A 113 -9.84 8.20 10.12
N LEU A 114 -9.85 9.27 10.92
CA LEU A 114 -10.59 10.50 10.65
C LEU A 114 -9.79 11.51 9.82
N VAL A 115 -8.47 11.32 9.71
CA VAL A 115 -7.55 12.27 9.07
C VAL A 115 -6.65 11.57 8.07
N GLY A 116 -6.17 12.34 7.08
CA GLY A 116 -5.08 11.90 6.21
C GLY A 116 -3.74 12.03 6.91
N GLY A 117 -2.82 11.09 6.67
CA GLY A 117 -1.50 11.14 7.28
C GLY A 117 -1.49 10.69 8.75
N ASN A 118 -2.41 9.78 9.13
CA ASN A 118 -2.54 9.32 10.50
C ASN A 118 -1.45 8.28 10.83
N VAL A 119 -0.53 8.66 11.71
CA VAL A 119 0.58 7.82 12.20
C VAL A 119 0.41 7.41 13.67
N TRP A 120 -0.72 7.77 14.29
CA TRP A 120 -0.92 7.61 15.73
C TRP A 120 -1.69 6.34 16.05
N GLU A 121 -1.41 5.75 17.21
CA GLU A 121 -2.05 4.53 17.68
C GLU A 121 -3.53 4.76 18.02
N PRO A 122 -4.47 3.97 17.46
CA PRO A 122 -5.89 4.10 17.77
C PRO A 122 -6.22 3.74 19.23
N GLY A 123 -7.03 4.57 19.87
CA GLY A 123 -7.46 4.34 21.26
C GLY A 123 -6.44 4.77 22.32
N ALA A 124 -5.26 5.25 21.92
CA ALA A 124 -4.32 5.92 22.82
C ALA A 124 -4.88 7.29 23.26
N VAL A 125 -4.57 7.71 24.49
CA VAL A 125 -4.99 9.01 25.03
C VAL A 125 -4.46 10.14 24.13
N GLY A 126 -5.35 11.07 23.74
CA GLY A 126 -4.99 12.19 22.86
C GLY A 126 -5.18 11.92 21.37
N THR A 127 -5.68 10.74 20.98
CA THR A 127 -5.96 10.36 19.59
C THR A 127 -7.44 10.39 19.22
N GLU A 128 -8.29 10.92 20.10
CA GLU A 128 -9.76 10.90 19.98
C GLU A 128 -10.27 11.72 18.78
N SER A 129 -9.47 12.65 18.26
CA SER A 129 -9.74 13.41 17.04
C SER A 129 -9.18 12.77 15.77
N LEU A 130 -8.35 11.73 15.90
CA LEU A 130 -7.66 11.06 14.80
C LEU A 130 -8.34 9.75 14.42
N TRP A 131 -8.98 9.09 15.38
CA TRP A 131 -9.63 7.79 15.20
C TRP A 131 -11.05 7.80 15.70
N LYS A 132 -11.90 7.03 15.02
CA LYS A 132 -13.26 6.73 15.44
C LYS A 132 -13.42 5.23 15.60
N GLU A 133 -13.80 4.77 16.79
CA GLU A 133 -14.22 3.38 16.98
C GLU A 133 -15.50 3.13 16.16
N VAL A 134 -15.48 2.11 15.32
CA VAL A 134 -16.62 1.66 14.51
C VAL A 134 -17.02 0.25 14.94
N LYS A 135 -18.33 -0.02 14.90
CA LYS A 135 -18.93 -1.30 15.29
C LYS A 135 -19.03 -2.24 14.11
#